data_AF-A0A5M6IVM1-F1
#
_entry.id   AF-A0A5M6IVM1-F1
#
_cell.length_a   1.000
_cell.length_b   1.000
_cell.length_c   1.000
_cell.angle_alpha   90.00
_cell.angle_beta   90.00
_cell.angle_gamma   90.00
#
_symmetry.space_group_name_H-M   'P 1'
#
loop_
_entity.id
_entity.type
_entity.pdbx_description
1 polymer ?
#
loop_
_entity_poly.entity_id
_entity_poly.type
_entity_poly.pdbx_seq_one_letter_code
_entity_poly.pdbx_strand_id
1 'polypeptide(L)'
;MAYEFPKNPAPLAPDAKRQMLKEYYTYCRELARQDPEALNRKVPRSALMGTMDRIGTLLIEEAKSLAEQNEEVREFLAQNKPPGMMSHLLPDDFRAFCLLLNGLKQWLAAQQNATDRYLLGGTARPLCREMSETCLVTGERLTDDMELHHPVRDGRPPIPLSKQGHRLIEKQTSATGLSGGDEGDPVALAVQEIRTKGHFSWNMLRRGCRQILGLATEGGTAGSNASARTFARQAMQKANLNAEDLLAWMDANGLGLERGR
;
A
#
# COMPACT_ATOMS: atom_id res chain seq x y z
N MET A 1 15.36 -21.59 -3.36
CA MET A 1 14.08 -22.25 -3.04
C MET A 1 13.00 -21.61 -3.88
N ALA A 2 12.10 -22.39 -4.48
CA ALA A 2 10.97 -21.85 -5.24
C ALA A 2 9.98 -21.17 -4.28
N TYR A 3 9.28 -20.15 -4.77
CA TYR A 3 8.24 -19.46 -4.01
C TYR A 3 7.06 -20.41 -3.74
N GLU A 4 6.66 -20.55 -2.47
CA GLU A 4 5.50 -21.32 -2.06
C GLU A 4 4.45 -20.42 -1.40
N PHE A 5 3.23 -20.44 -1.93
CA PHE A 5 2.12 -19.69 -1.33
C PHE A 5 1.63 -20.37 -0.05
N PRO A 6 1.29 -19.62 1.01
CA PRO A 6 0.74 -20.18 2.24
C PRO A 6 -0.50 -21.03 1.98
N LYS A 7 -0.53 -22.24 2.54
CA LYS A 7 -1.70 -23.14 2.51
C LYS A 7 -2.34 -23.20 3.90
N ASN A 8 -3.65 -23.40 3.95
CA ASN A 8 -4.34 -23.69 5.20
C ASN A 8 -4.02 -25.13 5.60
N PRO A 9 -3.33 -25.37 6.73
CA PRO A 9 -2.97 -26.72 7.17
C PRO A 9 -4.19 -27.53 7.66
N ALA A 10 -5.31 -26.87 7.98
CA ALA A 10 -6.52 -27.48 8.52
C ALA A 10 -7.75 -27.01 7.73
N PRO A 11 -7.96 -27.54 6.50
CA PRO A 11 -9.12 -27.16 5.68
C PRO A 11 -10.42 -27.57 6.36
N LEU A 12 -11.38 -26.64 6.41
CA LEU A 12 -12.70 -26.90 6.96
C LEU A 12 -13.60 -27.66 5.99
N ALA A 13 -14.46 -28.53 6.52
CA ALA A 13 -15.57 -29.10 5.78
C ALA A 13 -16.59 -28.01 5.37
N PRO A 14 -17.41 -28.23 4.32
CA PRO A 14 -18.36 -27.22 3.84
C PRO A 14 -19.28 -26.63 4.92
N ASP A 15 -19.86 -27.46 5.79
CA ASP A 15 -20.77 -26.99 6.85
C ASP A 15 -20.03 -26.17 7.92
N ALA A 16 -18.82 -26.57 8.27
CA ALA A 16 -17.98 -25.82 9.20
C ALA A 16 -17.60 -24.44 8.64
N LYS A 17 -17.38 -24.31 7.32
CA LYS A 17 -17.18 -23.01 6.67
C LYS A 17 -18.40 -22.11 6.78
N ARG A 18 -19.60 -22.67 6.54
CA ARG A 18 -20.87 -21.91 6.65
C ARG A 18 -21.11 -21.44 8.07
N GLN A 19 -20.87 -22.31 9.06
CA GLN A 19 -21.01 -21.97 10.47
C GLN A 19 -20.03 -20.86 10.88
N MET A 20 -18.75 -20.98 10.53
CA MET A 20 -17.73 -19.95 10.78
C MET A 20 -18.12 -18.60 10.17
N LEU A 21 -18.63 -18.59 8.93
CA LEU A 21 -19.06 -17.36 8.28
C LEU A 21 -20.27 -16.73 8.98
N LYS A 22 -21.23 -17.54 9.45
CA LYS A 22 -22.39 -17.04 10.20
C LYS A 22 -21.97 -16.40 11.53
N GLU A 23 -21.04 -17.02 12.24
CA GLU A 23 -20.43 -16.48 13.47
C GLU A 23 -19.71 -15.16 13.17
N TYR A 24 -18.87 -15.14 12.13
CA TYR A 24 -18.14 -13.95 11.71
C TYR A 24 -19.07 -12.80 11.29
N TYR A 25 -20.14 -13.08 10.54
CA TYR A 25 -21.13 -12.07 10.16
C TYR A 25 -21.84 -11.49 11.38
N THR A 26 -22.21 -12.35 12.34
CA THR A 26 -22.86 -11.95 13.59
C THR A 26 -21.94 -11.03 14.40
N TYR A 27 -20.67 -11.41 14.53
CA TYR A 27 -19.64 -10.58 15.14
C TYR A 27 -19.51 -9.22 14.44
N CYS A 28 -19.39 -9.18 13.11
CA CYS A 28 -19.30 -7.93 12.36
C CYS A 28 -20.54 -7.04 12.54
N ARG A 29 -21.73 -7.64 12.62
CA ARG A 29 -23.00 -6.91 12.85
C ARG A 29 -23.04 -6.30 14.25
N GLU A 30 -22.59 -7.02 15.27
CA GLU A 30 -22.51 -6.49 16.64
C GLU A 30 -21.48 -5.38 16.74
N LEU A 31 -20.31 -5.57 16.12
CA LEU A 31 -19.26 -4.57 16.01
C LEU A 31 -19.77 -3.30 15.33
N ALA A 32 -20.48 -3.42 14.22
CA ALA A 32 -21.05 -2.28 13.49
C ALA A 32 -22.04 -1.44 14.31
N ARG A 33 -22.76 -2.06 15.26
CA ARG A 33 -23.70 -1.35 16.14
C ARG A 33 -22.97 -0.52 17.20
N GLN A 34 -21.77 -0.95 17.60
CA GLN A 34 -20.97 -0.28 18.63
C GLN A 34 -20.04 0.76 18.01
N ASP A 35 -19.37 0.39 16.92
CA ASP A 35 -18.36 1.15 16.21
C ASP A 35 -18.44 0.82 14.71
N PRO A 36 -19.22 1.60 13.92
CA PRO A 36 -19.29 1.44 12.47
C PRO A 36 -17.93 1.55 11.77
N GLU A 37 -16.99 2.35 12.31
CA GLU A 37 -15.68 2.57 11.70
C GLU A 37 -14.77 1.34 11.82
N ALA A 38 -15.05 0.46 12.79
CA ALA A 38 -14.36 -0.82 12.91
C ALA A 38 -14.57 -1.74 11.70
N LEU A 39 -15.55 -1.45 10.85
CA LEU A 39 -15.73 -2.13 9.57
C LEU A 39 -14.80 -1.61 8.47
N ASN A 40 -13.86 -0.70 8.74
CA ASN A 40 -12.91 -0.21 7.74
C ASN A 40 -11.53 0.07 8.34
N ARG A 41 -11.02 -0.87 9.14
CA ARG A 41 -9.73 -0.67 9.81
C ARG A 41 -8.59 -0.86 8.81
N LYS A 42 -7.74 0.15 8.73
CA LYS A 42 -6.54 0.18 7.90
C LYS A 42 -5.32 0.23 8.80
N VAL A 43 -4.32 -0.58 8.47
CA VAL A 43 -2.98 -0.41 9.04
C VAL A 43 -2.42 0.94 8.55
N PRO A 44 -1.82 1.76 9.42
CA PRO A 44 -1.18 3.01 9.02
C PRO A 44 -0.14 2.76 7.93
N ARG A 45 -0.11 3.62 6.90
CA ARG A 45 0.84 3.45 5.78
C ARG A 45 2.29 3.42 6.24
N SER A 46 2.63 4.17 7.30
CA SER A 46 3.96 4.22 7.91
C SER A 46 4.46 2.83 8.33
N ALA A 47 3.57 1.98 8.86
CA ALA A 47 3.93 0.63 9.33
C ALA A 47 4.48 -0.28 8.24
N LEU A 48 4.12 -0.05 6.97
CA LEU A 48 4.57 -0.85 5.83
C LEU A 48 5.57 -0.11 4.93
N MET A 49 5.80 1.17 5.16
CA MET A 49 6.53 2.05 4.25
C MET A 49 7.96 1.61 4.03
N GLY A 50 8.70 1.25 5.09
CA GLY A 50 10.07 0.74 4.95
C GLY A 50 10.15 -0.58 4.17
N THR A 51 9.06 -1.36 4.11
CA THR A 51 8.98 -2.55 3.24
C THR A 51 8.64 -2.15 1.80
N MET A 52 7.72 -1.21 1.60
CA MET A 52 7.39 -0.70 0.27
C MET A 52 8.58 -0.03 -0.42
N ASP A 53 9.38 0.74 0.33
CA ASP A 53 10.59 1.38 -0.19
C ASP A 53 11.62 0.33 -0.66
N ARG A 54 11.81 -0.73 0.12
CA ARG A 54 12.70 -1.85 -0.26
C ARG A 54 12.23 -2.57 -1.51
N ILE A 55 10.94 -2.82 -1.62
CA ILE A 55 10.35 -3.41 -2.83
C ILE A 55 10.57 -2.46 -4.02
N GLY A 56 10.36 -1.16 -3.84
CA GLY A 56 10.60 -0.15 -4.88
C GLY A 56 12.05 -0.16 -5.38
N THR A 57 13.02 -0.18 -4.46
CA THR A 57 14.45 -0.30 -4.81
C THR A 57 14.73 -1.57 -5.60
N LEU A 58 14.25 -2.72 -5.11
CA LEU A 58 14.44 -4.00 -5.77
C LEU A 58 13.86 -4.01 -7.20
N LEU A 59 12.67 -3.43 -7.39
CA LEU A 59 12.04 -3.36 -8.72
C LEU A 59 12.86 -2.51 -9.70
N ILE A 60 13.49 -1.43 -9.24
CA ILE A 60 14.34 -0.59 -10.08
C ILE A 60 15.63 -1.33 -10.47
N GLU A 61 16.25 -2.02 -9.51
CA GLU A 61 17.46 -2.83 -9.75
C GLU A 61 17.16 -3.99 -10.71
N GLU A 62 16.06 -4.70 -10.48
CA GLU A 62 15.62 -5.80 -11.33
C GLU A 62 15.29 -5.32 -12.74
N ALA A 63 14.62 -4.17 -12.88
CA ALA A 63 14.32 -3.60 -14.20
C ALA A 63 15.59 -3.30 -15.03
N LYS A 64 16.66 -2.80 -14.39
CA LYS A 64 17.95 -2.60 -15.04
C LYS A 64 18.57 -3.93 -15.46
N SER A 65 18.61 -4.91 -14.57
CA SER A 65 19.12 -6.25 -14.88
C SER A 65 18.35 -6.89 -16.03
N LEU A 66 17.01 -6.80 -16.04
CA LEU A 66 16.17 -7.29 -17.14
C LEU A 66 16.50 -6.59 -18.46
N ALA A 67 16.68 -5.26 -18.47
CA ALA A 67 17.03 -4.52 -19.67
C ALA A 67 18.44 -4.84 -20.20
N GLU A 68 19.38 -5.29 -19.36
CA GLU A 68 20.77 -5.53 -19.74
C GLU A 68 21.07 -7.01 -20.03
N GLN A 69 20.50 -7.91 -19.23
CA GLN A 69 20.92 -9.31 -19.11
C GLN A 69 19.85 -10.30 -19.59
N ASN A 70 18.57 -9.94 -19.57
CA ASN A 70 17.50 -10.82 -20.04
C ASN A 70 17.31 -10.67 -21.56
N GLU A 71 17.58 -11.76 -22.30
CA GLU A 71 17.54 -11.77 -23.77
C GLU A 71 16.13 -11.48 -24.31
N GLU A 72 15.09 -12.09 -23.74
CA GLU A 72 13.70 -11.90 -24.19
C GLU A 72 13.23 -10.45 -23.99
N VAL A 73 13.52 -9.86 -22.84
CA VAL A 73 13.17 -8.46 -22.56
C VAL A 73 13.93 -7.53 -23.50
N ARG A 74 15.23 -7.77 -23.71
CA ARG A 74 16.05 -6.97 -24.64
C ARG A 74 15.53 -7.03 -26.06
N GLU A 75 15.25 -8.22 -26.55
CA GLU A 75 14.71 -8.41 -27.89
C GLU A 75 13.35 -7.70 -28.03
N PHE A 76 12.46 -7.86 -27.05
CA PHE A 76 11.19 -7.15 -27.02
C PHE A 76 11.37 -5.63 -27.08
N LEU A 77 12.28 -5.07 -26.28
CA LEU A 77 12.55 -3.63 -26.25
C LEU A 77 13.14 -3.12 -27.58
N ALA A 78 14.01 -3.91 -28.22
CA ALA A 78 14.63 -3.60 -29.50
C ALA A 78 13.64 -3.64 -30.67
N GLN A 79 12.71 -4.60 -30.66
CA GLN A 79 11.65 -4.72 -31.66
C GLN A 79 10.57 -3.63 -31.51
N ASN A 80 10.35 -3.13 -30.28
CA ASN A 80 9.28 -2.18 -29.96
C ASN A 80 9.80 -0.77 -29.65
N LYS A 81 10.74 -0.24 -30.45
CA LYS A 81 11.33 1.09 -30.21
C LYS A 81 10.27 2.21 -30.18
N PRO A 82 10.32 3.13 -29.19
CA PRO A 82 9.41 4.27 -29.16
C PRO A 82 9.62 5.18 -30.39
N PRO A 83 8.57 5.82 -30.92
CA PRO A 83 8.69 6.64 -32.12
C PRO A 83 9.30 8.03 -31.84
N GLY A 84 10.04 8.57 -32.82
CA GLY A 84 10.50 9.96 -32.84
C GLY A 84 11.27 10.37 -31.57
N MET A 85 10.95 11.56 -31.04
CA MET A 85 11.61 12.11 -29.85
C MET A 85 11.46 11.22 -28.61
N MET A 86 10.42 10.38 -28.53
CA MET A 86 10.22 9.50 -27.37
C MET A 86 11.35 8.48 -27.23
N SER A 87 11.98 8.06 -28.32
CA SER A 87 13.10 7.11 -28.29
C SER A 87 14.29 7.62 -27.47
N HIS A 88 14.46 8.94 -27.38
CA HIS A 88 15.52 9.57 -26.59
C HIS A 88 15.12 9.85 -25.13
N LEU A 89 13.82 9.86 -24.83
CA LEU A 89 13.29 10.20 -23.51
C LEU A 89 12.92 8.96 -22.67
N LEU A 90 12.79 7.80 -23.31
CA LEU A 90 12.39 6.55 -22.68
C LEU A 90 13.54 5.53 -22.74
N PRO A 91 14.46 5.56 -21.75
CA PRO A 91 15.55 4.59 -21.69
C PRO A 91 15.01 3.17 -21.42
N ASP A 92 15.79 2.17 -21.84
CA ASP A 92 15.36 0.78 -21.81
C ASP A 92 15.15 0.24 -20.38
N ASP A 93 15.89 0.72 -19.39
CA ASP A 93 15.68 0.37 -17.98
C ASP A 93 14.31 0.85 -17.45
N PHE A 94 13.91 2.06 -17.79
CA PHE A 94 12.58 2.58 -17.46
C PHE A 94 11.47 1.83 -18.20
N ARG A 95 11.69 1.47 -19.46
CA ARG A 95 10.74 0.66 -20.23
C ARG A 95 10.59 -0.74 -19.63
N ALA A 96 11.68 -1.38 -19.27
CA ALA A 96 11.68 -2.66 -18.55
C ALA A 96 10.98 -2.55 -17.19
N PHE A 97 11.18 -1.44 -16.46
CA PHE A 97 10.47 -1.17 -15.20
C PHE A 97 8.95 -1.13 -15.41
N CYS A 98 8.48 -0.49 -16.48
CA CYS A 98 7.05 -0.49 -16.83
C CYS A 98 6.52 -1.91 -17.12
N LEU A 99 7.28 -2.73 -17.84
CA LEU A 99 6.92 -4.13 -18.12
C LEU A 99 6.84 -4.95 -16.83
N LEU A 100 7.83 -4.79 -15.95
CA LEU A 100 7.88 -5.44 -14.64
C LEU A 100 6.70 -5.04 -13.75
N LEU A 101 6.34 -3.75 -13.70
CA LEU A 101 5.16 -3.27 -12.96
C LEU A 101 3.86 -3.91 -13.47
N ASN A 102 3.71 -4.09 -14.78
CA ASN A 102 2.54 -4.75 -15.34
C ASN A 102 2.46 -6.23 -14.94
N GLY A 103 3.58 -6.95 -14.99
CA GLY A 103 3.66 -8.32 -14.50
C GLY A 103 3.36 -8.41 -13.00
N LEU A 104 3.93 -7.51 -12.19
CA LEU A 104 3.71 -7.45 -10.75
C LEU A 104 2.23 -7.18 -10.41
N LYS A 105 1.54 -6.34 -11.18
CA LYS A 105 0.10 -6.08 -10.99
C LYS A 105 -0.72 -7.35 -11.17
N GLN A 106 -0.43 -8.14 -12.20
CA GLN A 106 -1.12 -9.42 -12.45
C GLN A 106 -0.81 -10.43 -11.34
N TRP A 107 0.47 -10.53 -10.95
CA TRP A 107 0.91 -11.41 -9.87
C TRP A 107 0.24 -11.04 -8.54
N LEU A 108 0.21 -9.76 -8.16
CA LEU A 108 -0.41 -9.30 -6.92
C LEU A 108 -1.91 -9.57 -6.90
N ALA A 109 -2.61 -9.39 -8.02
CA ALA A 109 -4.02 -9.74 -8.13
C ALA A 109 -4.24 -11.26 -7.92
N ALA A 110 -3.36 -12.10 -8.45
CA ALA A 110 -3.40 -13.54 -8.19
C ALA A 110 -3.14 -13.88 -6.72
N GLN A 111 -2.19 -13.20 -6.06
CA GLN A 111 -1.93 -13.36 -4.62
C GLN A 111 -3.15 -12.98 -3.79
N GLN A 112 -3.79 -11.85 -4.08
CA GLN A 112 -5.00 -11.40 -3.38
C GLN A 112 -6.15 -12.42 -3.52
N ASN A 113 -6.38 -12.92 -4.73
CA ASN A 113 -7.37 -13.97 -4.97
C ASN A 113 -7.02 -15.29 -4.25
N ALA A 114 -5.73 -15.59 -4.06
CA ALA A 114 -5.32 -16.75 -3.28
C ALA A 114 -5.54 -16.54 -1.77
N THR A 115 -5.26 -15.34 -1.26
CA THR A 115 -5.55 -14.95 0.13
C THR A 115 -7.04 -15.04 0.44
N ASP A 116 -7.92 -14.55 -0.43
CA ASP A 116 -9.38 -14.67 -0.25
C ASP A 116 -9.86 -16.14 -0.20
N ARG A 117 -9.12 -17.05 -0.84
CA ARG A 117 -9.42 -18.49 -0.86
C ARG A 117 -8.77 -19.25 0.29
N TYR A 118 -7.95 -18.60 1.14
CA TYR A 118 -7.16 -19.29 2.15
C TYR A 118 -8.02 -20.14 3.12
N LEU A 119 -9.10 -19.56 3.66
CA LEU A 119 -10.02 -20.26 4.56
C LEU A 119 -11.10 -21.05 3.83
N LEU A 120 -11.64 -20.48 2.74
CA LEU A 120 -12.87 -20.96 2.13
C LEU A 120 -12.64 -21.83 0.88
N GLY A 121 -11.44 -21.81 0.32
CA GLY A 121 -11.12 -22.48 -0.94
C GLY A 121 -11.84 -21.85 -2.14
N GLY A 122 -12.05 -22.62 -3.21
CA GLY A 122 -12.66 -22.13 -4.46
C GLY A 122 -14.08 -21.60 -4.34
N THR A 123 -14.78 -21.86 -3.23
CA THR A 123 -16.15 -21.42 -2.97
C THR A 123 -16.23 -20.13 -2.14
N ALA A 124 -15.10 -19.41 -1.97
CA ALA A 124 -15.03 -18.21 -1.12
C ALA A 124 -16.11 -17.17 -1.43
N ARG A 125 -16.21 -16.72 -2.69
CA ARG A 125 -17.15 -15.65 -3.07
C ARG A 125 -18.62 -16.06 -2.94
N PRO A 126 -19.06 -17.24 -3.44
CA PRO A 126 -20.43 -17.72 -3.21
C PRO A 126 -20.78 -17.79 -1.72
N LEU A 127 -19.92 -18.41 -0.91
CA LEU A 127 -20.18 -18.55 0.52
C LEU A 127 -20.27 -17.19 1.24
N CYS A 128 -19.45 -16.21 0.85
CA CYS A 128 -19.53 -14.86 1.42
C CYS A 128 -20.83 -14.12 1.02
N ARG A 129 -21.34 -14.34 -0.19
CA ARG A 129 -22.62 -13.75 -0.64
C ARG A 129 -23.83 -14.36 0.08
N GLU A 130 -23.75 -15.65 0.41
CA GLU A 130 -24.80 -16.40 1.11
C GLU A 130 -24.81 -16.15 2.63
N MET A 131 -23.93 -15.31 3.18
CA MET A 131 -23.82 -15.08 4.62
C MET A 131 -25.07 -14.44 5.25
N SER A 132 -25.78 -13.61 4.48
CA SER A 132 -26.95 -12.86 4.95
C SER A 132 -27.81 -12.42 3.77
N GLU A 133 -29.11 -12.28 3.99
CA GLU A 133 -30.05 -11.68 3.04
C GLU A 133 -30.22 -10.17 3.24
N THR A 134 -29.65 -9.62 4.31
CA THR A 134 -29.78 -8.19 4.68
C THR A 134 -28.41 -7.55 4.84
N CYS A 135 -28.30 -6.27 4.51
CA CYS A 135 -27.08 -5.49 4.70
C CYS A 135 -26.97 -5.10 6.18
N LEU A 136 -25.85 -5.41 6.83
CA LEU A 136 -25.67 -5.07 8.24
C LEU A 136 -25.54 -3.56 8.51
N VAL A 137 -25.26 -2.76 7.47
CA VAL A 137 -25.08 -1.29 7.59
C VAL A 137 -26.40 -0.56 7.37
N THR A 138 -27.12 -0.89 6.29
CA THR A 138 -28.34 -0.17 5.90
C THR A 138 -29.62 -0.87 6.35
N GLY A 139 -29.56 -2.16 6.69
CA GLY A 139 -30.73 -2.99 6.96
C GLY A 139 -31.49 -3.43 5.69
N GLU A 140 -31.08 -2.96 4.51
CA GLU A 140 -31.73 -3.28 3.24
C GLU A 140 -31.54 -4.74 2.85
N ARG A 141 -32.49 -5.29 2.09
CA ARG A 141 -32.31 -6.61 1.47
C ARG A 141 -31.16 -6.57 0.46
N LEU A 142 -30.27 -7.56 0.54
CA LEU A 142 -29.18 -7.74 -0.41
C LEU A 142 -29.70 -8.34 -1.71
N THR A 143 -29.20 -7.79 -2.82
CA THR A 143 -29.50 -8.17 -4.20
C THR A 143 -28.24 -8.66 -4.90
N ASP A 144 -28.35 -9.19 -6.12
CA ASP A 144 -27.21 -9.75 -6.85
C ASP A 144 -26.06 -8.75 -7.09
N ASP A 145 -26.36 -7.46 -7.09
CA ASP A 145 -25.39 -6.37 -7.24
C ASP A 145 -24.72 -5.93 -5.93
N MET A 146 -24.87 -6.72 -4.86
CA MET A 146 -24.14 -6.55 -3.60
C MET A 146 -22.62 -6.55 -3.78
N GLU A 147 -21.94 -5.85 -2.88
CA GLU A 147 -20.48 -5.75 -2.85
C GLU A 147 -19.91 -6.59 -1.70
N LEU A 148 -18.72 -7.15 -1.92
CA LEU A 148 -17.98 -7.89 -0.91
C LEU A 148 -16.96 -6.94 -0.29
N HIS A 149 -17.21 -6.53 0.95
CA HIS A 149 -16.39 -5.59 1.70
C HIS A 149 -15.44 -6.32 2.64
N HIS A 150 -14.17 -5.94 2.69
CA HIS A 150 -13.22 -6.48 3.67
C HIS A 150 -13.11 -5.52 4.87
N PRO A 151 -13.66 -5.87 6.06
CA PRO A 151 -13.57 -5.00 7.24
C PRO A 151 -12.12 -4.70 7.63
N VAL A 152 -11.28 -5.71 7.50
CA VAL A 152 -9.82 -5.65 7.65
C VAL A 152 -9.19 -6.54 6.59
N ARG A 153 -8.06 -6.10 6.03
CA ARG A 153 -7.32 -6.83 4.98
C ARG A 153 -6.17 -7.65 5.56
N ASP A 154 -6.50 -8.60 6.45
CA ASP A 154 -5.54 -9.48 7.15
C ASP A 154 -5.80 -10.97 6.90
N GLY A 155 -6.58 -11.31 5.87
CA GLY A 155 -6.95 -12.69 5.53
C GLY A 155 -8.34 -13.10 6.02
N ARG A 156 -9.04 -12.23 6.76
CA ARG A 156 -10.46 -12.43 7.06
C ARG A 156 -11.33 -12.40 5.80
N PRO A 157 -12.40 -13.22 5.72
CA PRO A 157 -13.34 -13.18 4.61
C PRO A 157 -14.03 -11.81 4.50
N PRO A 158 -14.44 -11.41 3.28
CA PRO A 158 -15.28 -10.24 3.11
C PRO A 158 -16.72 -10.50 3.58
N ILE A 159 -17.43 -9.44 3.93
CA ILE A 159 -18.86 -9.45 4.27
C ILE A 159 -19.69 -8.86 3.12
N PRO A 160 -20.92 -9.35 2.88
CA PRO A 160 -21.78 -8.80 1.85
C PRO A 160 -22.48 -7.51 2.33
N LEU A 161 -22.39 -6.45 1.53
CA LEU A 161 -23.01 -5.17 1.78
C LEU A 161 -23.81 -4.67 0.56
N SER A 162 -24.83 -3.85 0.79
CA SER A 162 -25.43 -3.07 -0.30
C SER A 162 -24.42 -2.04 -0.80
N LYS A 163 -24.53 -1.59 -2.05
CA LYS A 163 -23.67 -0.53 -2.60
C LYS A 163 -23.71 0.74 -1.74
N GLN A 164 -24.87 1.06 -1.17
CA GLN A 164 -25.00 2.18 -0.24
C GLN A 164 -24.24 1.93 1.06
N GLY A 165 -24.40 0.75 1.67
CA GLY A 165 -23.66 0.35 2.87
C GLY A 165 -22.15 0.40 2.66
N HIS A 166 -21.66 -0.11 1.53
CA HIS A 166 -20.24 -0.06 1.18
C HIS A 166 -19.71 1.37 1.11
N ARG A 167 -20.44 2.27 0.41
CA ARG A 167 -20.08 3.69 0.32
C ARG A 167 -20.07 4.39 1.68
N LEU A 168 -21.02 4.09 2.56
CA LEU A 168 -21.08 4.71 3.89
C LEU A 168 -19.83 4.38 4.71
N ILE A 169 -19.41 3.12 4.70
CA ILE A 169 -18.20 2.66 5.38
C ILE A 169 -16.93 3.24 4.73
N GLU A 170 -16.84 3.28 3.40
CA GLU A 170 -15.66 3.84 2.73
C GLU A 170 -15.53 5.36 2.94
N LYS A 171 -16.65 6.08 2.90
CA LYS A 171 -16.71 7.54 3.09
C LYS A 171 -16.33 7.98 4.50
N GLN A 172 -16.67 7.18 5.53
CA GLN A 172 -16.20 7.40 6.90
C GLN A 172 -14.67 7.56 6.95
N THR A 173 -13.92 6.80 6.13
CA THR A 173 -12.44 6.91 6.07
C THR A 173 -11.89 7.95 5.08
N SER A 174 -12.70 8.55 4.22
CA SER A 174 -12.23 9.60 3.30
C SER A 174 -12.38 11.01 3.87
N ALA A 175 -13.25 11.19 4.87
CA ALA A 175 -13.23 12.37 5.73
C ALA A 175 -12.05 12.37 6.72
N THR A 176 -11.48 11.19 6.99
CA THR A 176 -10.37 10.94 7.92
C THR A 176 -9.18 10.27 7.22
N GLY A 177 -8.69 10.88 6.15
CA GLY A 177 -7.42 10.49 5.49
C GLY A 177 -6.16 10.57 6.40
N LEU A 178 -6.34 10.77 7.70
CA LEU A 178 -5.38 10.54 8.77
C LEU A 178 -5.56 9.11 9.27
N SER A 179 -5.00 8.16 8.53
CA SER A 179 -4.92 6.77 8.99
C SER A 179 -4.03 6.70 10.24
N GLY A 180 -4.67 6.60 11.41
CA GLY A 180 -4.16 5.97 12.63
C GLY A 180 -2.77 6.40 13.10
N GLY A 181 -2.75 7.36 14.03
CA GLY A 181 -1.57 7.85 14.74
C GLY A 181 -1.02 9.13 14.14
N ASP A 182 -1.78 10.24 14.27
CA ASP A 182 -1.28 11.64 14.40
C ASP A 182 -2.41 12.65 14.14
N GLU A 183 -3.56 12.50 14.81
CA GLU A 183 -4.51 13.63 14.93
C GLU A 183 -3.98 14.74 15.87
N GLY A 184 -2.74 14.62 16.35
CA GLY A 184 -2.12 15.59 17.25
C GLY A 184 -0.67 15.98 16.94
N ASP A 185 -0.04 15.44 15.88
CA ASP A 185 1.33 15.84 15.54
C ASP A 185 1.34 16.93 14.45
N PRO A 186 1.51 18.21 14.83
CA PRO A 186 1.56 19.31 13.86
C PRO A 186 2.76 19.20 12.90
N VAL A 187 3.83 18.52 13.30
CA VAL A 187 5.02 18.28 12.46
C VAL A 187 4.69 17.27 11.38
N ALA A 188 4.03 16.16 11.73
CA ALA A 188 3.61 15.14 10.77
C ALA A 188 2.70 15.73 9.69
N LEU A 189 1.69 16.51 10.09
CA LEU A 189 0.76 17.18 9.18
C LEU A 189 1.47 18.15 8.24
N ALA A 190 2.34 19.01 8.79
CA ALA A 190 3.09 20.00 8.03
C ALA A 190 3.97 19.36 6.96
N VAL A 191 4.72 18.32 7.33
CA VAL A 191 5.67 17.65 6.42
C VAL A 191 4.94 16.77 5.40
N GLN A 192 3.86 16.11 5.79
CA GLN A 192 3.10 15.22 4.92
C GLN A 192 2.44 15.95 3.74
N GLU A 193 1.99 17.19 3.94
CA GLU A 193 1.45 18.00 2.86
C GLU A 193 2.50 18.26 1.75
N ILE A 194 3.71 18.65 2.14
CA ILE A 194 4.80 18.93 1.20
C ILE A 194 5.25 17.63 0.53
N ARG A 195 5.38 16.56 1.31
CA ARG A 195 5.78 15.24 0.82
C ARG A 195 4.85 14.73 -0.29
N THR A 196 3.55 14.87 -0.07
CA THR A 196 2.52 14.39 -1.02
C THR A 196 2.49 15.24 -2.28
N LYS A 197 2.57 16.58 -2.16
CA LYS A 197 2.59 17.49 -3.32
C LYS A 197 3.83 17.32 -4.19
N GLY A 198 4.98 17.03 -3.58
CA GLY A 198 6.26 16.88 -4.29
C GLY A 198 6.62 15.43 -4.65
N HIS A 199 5.78 14.45 -4.31
CA HIS A 199 6.10 13.01 -4.45
C HIS A 199 7.44 12.61 -3.81
N PHE A 200 7.76 13.21 -2.66
CA PHE A 200 9.05 13.02 -2.00
C PHE A 200 9.05 11.81 -1.04
N SER A 201 10.19 11.16 -0.88
CA SER A 201 10.37 10.06 0.10
C SER A 201 10.96 10.57 1.42
N TRP A 202 10.77 9.84 2.51
CA TRP A 202 11.36 10.19 3.82
C TRP A 202 12.89 10.09 3.82
N ASN A 203 13.47 9.14 3.07
CA ASN A 203 14.91 9.10 2.86
C ASN A 203 15.42 10.39 2.21
N MET A 204 14.63 10.99 1.31
CA MET A 204 14.96 12.27 0.70
C MET A 204 14.93 13.42 1.72
N LEU A 205 13.97 13.42 2.65
CA LEU A 205 13.92 14.40 3.74
C LEU A 205 15.14 14.27 4.65
N ARG A 206 15.42 13.06 5.13
CA ARG A 206 16.57 12.78 6.00
C ARG A 206 17.87 13.20 5.34
N ARG A 207 18.08 12.82 4.08
CA ARG A 207 19.25 13.21 3.31
C ARG A 207 19.35 14.74 3.18
N GLY A 208 18.24 15.42 2.92
CA GLY A 208 18.20 16.88 2.86
C GLY A 208 18.59 17.54 4.18
N CYS A 209 18.07 17.06 5.32
CA CYS A 209 18.43 17.56 6.64
C CYS A 209 19.92 17.31 6.95
N ARG A 210 20.44 16.11 6.66
CA ARG A 210 21.87 15.79 6.83
C ARG A 210 22.76 16.70 5.99
N GLN A 211 22.37 17.00 4.75
CA GLN A 211 23.12 17.94 3.89
C GLN A 211 23.13 19.36 4.44
N ILE A 212 22.03 19.82 5.04
CA ILE A 212 21.94 21.15 5.68
C ILE A 212 22.86 21.23 6.90
N LEU A 213 22.99 20.14 7.66
CA LEU A 213 23.86 20.03 8.83
C LEU A 213 25.33 19.72 8.50
N GLY A 214 25.69 19.59 7.22
CA GLY A 214 27.06 19.21 6.82
C GLY A 214 27.45 17.78 7.21
N LEU A 215 26.46 16.93 7.51
CA LEU A 215 26.69 15.53 7.86
C LEU A 215 26.92 14.69 6.58
N ALA A 216 27.70 13.61 6.71
CA ALA A 216 27.91 12.66 5.64
C ALA A 216 26.57 12.11 5.12
N THR A 217 26.38 12.12 3.80
CA THR A 217 25.21 11.57 3.12
C THR A 217 25.62 10.50 2.14
N GLU A 218 24.96 9.34 2.18
CA GLU A 218 25.20 8.27 1.22
C GLU A 218 24.33 8.47 -0.04
N GLY A 219 24.98 8.53 -1.21
CA GLY A 219 24.33 8.51 -2.52
C GLY A 219 23.61 9.80 -2.98
N GLY A 220 22.95 9.68 -4.14
CA GLY A 220 22.20 10.74 -4.80
C GLY A 220 22.97 11.49 -5.90
N THR A 221 22.29 11.79 -7.01
CA THR A 221 22.83 12.67 -8.08
C THR A 221 22.76 14.15 -7.66
N ALA A 222 23.48 15.04 -8.35
CA ALA A 222 23.43 16.49 -8.06
C ALA A 222 22.00 17.04 -8.05
N GLY A 223 21.15 16.62 -9.00
CA GLY A 223 19.73 16.98 -9.06
C GLY A 223 18.92 16.40 -7.89
N SER A 224 19.14 15.12 -7.56
CA SER A 224 18.47 14.46 -6.42
C SER A 224 18.85 15.09 -5.07
N ASN A 225 20.08 15.61 -4.95
CA ASN A 225 20.57 16.32 -3.77
C ASN A 225 20.01 17.74 -3.68
N ALA A 226 19.87 18.44 -4.80
CA ALA A 226 19.17 19.73 -4.84
C ALA A 226 17.71 19.59 -4.40
N SER A 227 16.98 18.59 -4.92
CA SER A 227 15.60 18.30 -4.52
C SER A 227 15.49 17.90 -3.04
N ALA A 228 16.43 17.12 -2.52
CA ALA A 228 16.50 16.77 -1.10
C ALA A 228 16.63 18.01 -0.20
N ARG A 229 17.53 18.95 -0.52
CA ARG A 229 17.67 20.21 0.23
C ARG A 229 16.43 21.09 0.14
N THR A 230 15.83 21.19 -1.04
CA THR A 230 14.59 21.96 -1.21
C THR A 230 13.46 21.39 -0.37
N PHE A 231 13.28 20.07 -0.38
CA PHE A 231 12.28 19.41 0.45
C PHE A 231 12.53 19.64 1.94
N ALA A 232 13.78 19.47 2.41
CA ALA A 232 14.12 19.71 3.81
C ALA A 232 13.85 21.16 4.25
N ARG A 233 14.21 22.16 3.43
CA ARG A 233 13.92 23.58 3.73
C ARG A 233 12.43 23.85 3.82
N GLN A 234 11.64 23.30 2.90
CA GLN A 234 10.18 23.45 2.92
C GLN A 234 9.59 22.81 4.18
N ALA A 235 10.04 21.60 4.53
CA ALA A 235 9.60 20.87 5.71
C ALA A 235 9.95 21.63 7.01
N MET A 236 11.19 22.11 7.13
CA MET A 236 11.64 22.96 8.25
C MET A 236 10.79 24.22 8.39
N GLN A 237 10.57 24.94 7.28
CA GLN A 237 9.77 26.16 7.29
C GLN A 237 8.33 25.90 7.73
N LYS A 238 7.71 24.82 7.24
CA LYS A 238 6.31 24.54 7.50
C LYS A 238 6.04 23.91 8.86
N ALA A 239 6.97 23.08 9.35
CA ALA A 239 6.90 22.50 10.69
C ALA A 239 7.43 23.43 11.78
N ASN A 240 8.03 24.57 11.40
CA ASN A 240 8.73 25.48 12.30
C ASN A 240 9.82 24.77 13.14
N LEU A 241 10.58 23.90 12.49
CA LEU A 241 11.68 23.13 13.09
C LEU A 241 12.99 23.40 12.35
N ASN A 242 14.11 23.32 13.07
CA ASN A 242 15.43 23.27 12.43
C ASN A 242 15.72 21.85 11.90
N ALA A 243 16.86 21.67 11.21
CA ALA A 243 17.21 20.39 10.61
C ALA A 243 17.56 19.29 11.64
N GLU A 244 18.07 19.66 12.83
CA GLU A 244 18.37 18.72 13.92
C GLU A 244 17.08 18.21 14.56
N ASP A 245 16.17 19.12 14.92
CA ASP A 245 14.88 18.78 15.52
C ASP A 245 14.01 17.95 14.57
N LEU A 246 14.05 18.26 13.27
CA LEU A 246 13.34 17.50 12.27
C LEU A 246 13.93 16.08 12.11
N LEU A 247 15.27 15.92 12.21
CA LEU A 247 15.90 14.59 12.23
C LEU A 247 15.57 13.81 13.50
N ALA A 248 15.59 14.46 14.66
CA ALA A 248 15.23 13.83 15.93
C ALA A 248 13.77 13.37 15.92
N TRP A 249 12.87 14.19 15.38
CA TRP A 249 11.48 13.82 15.16
C TRP A 249 11.35 12.64 14.19
N MET A 250 12.12 12.63 13.10
CA MET A 250 12.16 11.49 12.18
C MET A 250 12.69 10.21 12.85
N ASP A 251 13.70 10.31 13.72
CA ASP A 251 14.25 9.17 14.47
C ASP A 251 13.22 8.60 15.45
N ALA A 252 12.54 9.45 16.20
CA ALA A 252 11.48 9.06 17.14
C ALA A 252 10.33 8.31 16.44
N ASN A 253 10.07 8.65 15.17
CA ASN A 253 9.00 8.05 14.36
C ASN A 253 9.48 6.94 13.41
N GLY A 254 10.76 6.55 13.48
CA GLY A 254 11.32 5.51 12.61
C GLY A 254 11.31 5.88 11.12
N LEU A 255 11.33 7.17 10.79
CA LEU A 255 11.17 7.69 9.44
C LEU A 255 12.51 7.81 8.72
N GLY A 256 12.61 7.18 7.55
CA GLY A 256 13.75 7.30 6.67
C GLY A 256 15.08 6.82 7.25
N LEU A 257 15.06 5.96 8.27
CA LEU A 257 16.27 5.38 8.85
C LEU A 257 17.02 4.53 7.81
N GLU A 258 18.30 4.81 7.64
CA GLU A 258 19.21 3.88 6.96
C GLU A 258 19.40 2.65 7.86
N ARG A 259 19.29 1.47 7.27
CA ARG A 259 19.59 0.23 7.98
C ARG A 259 21.02 0.30 8.50
N GLY A 260 21.19 0.03 9.79
CA GLY A 260 22.49 -0.38 10.31
C GLY A 260 23.03 -1.53 9.47
N ARG A 261 24.32 -1.45 9.17
CA ARG A 261 25.11 -2.48 8.49
C ARG A 261 24.93 -3.85 9.10
#